data_AF-A0A925HYS8-F1
#
_entry.id   AF-A0A925HYS8-F1
#
_cell.length_a   1.000
_cell.length_b   1.000
_cell.length_c   1.000
_cell.angle_alpha   90.00
_cell.angle_beta   90.00
_cell.angle_gamma   90.00
#
_symmetry.space_group_name_H-M   'P 1'
#
loop_
_entity.id
_entity.type
_entity.pdbx_description
1 polymer ?
#
loop_
_entity_poly.entity_id
_entity_poly.type
_entity_poly.pdbx_seq_one_letter_code
_entity_poly.pdbx_strand_id
1 'polypeptide(L)'
;MKLVVTFAASGLIFALSLAAQSQEEKVEETVAEDVPAVIRKVIQAVKPAGAPAPAKEEPKKDDEAATEIPRAPVVPLGPKFIRLHLQDGSVISGDLSVMEITVVTQFGKLVVPIAELRSFTPGLDSNAKVAETIQALVNKLSSDDFKTREQAHKDLATMGSRVQKELGQHTGTDNVELKRHVSEILKEIEEAAEEASDDEKANAGSQPWIRLDTVVTTNFTVIGKVEPQEFTIASKYGPLKIALGDITRAEREAGTRESLRKSFTVSGNSLAQRGFKSTGIRVQAGDKIILKADGNIVLTPWGNNAQSSPDGMANYGWYIANQIPCGALVGRIGEKGQAMKLGRNITFVAKAAGVLQLAIGVPNEQAGEGNQFPGEYKVNIRVEPK
;
A
#
# COMPACT_ATOMS: atom_id res chain seq x y z
N MET A 1 63.33 -22.04 3.76
CA MET A 1 62.68 -23.23 4.36
C MET A 1 61.23 -23.26 3.90
N LYS A 2 60.75 -24.39 3.36
CA LYS A 2 59.32 -24.61 3.08
C LYS A 2 58.75 -25.46 4.22
N LEU A 3 57.63 -25.05 4.83
CA LEU A 3 56.85 -25.91 5.71
C LEU A 3 55.54 -26.24 4.99
N VAL A 4 55.31 -27.52 4.74
CA VAL A 4 54.04 -28.06 4.26
C VAL A 4 53.36 -28.68 5.49
N VAL A 5 52.11 -28.30 5.76
CA VAL A 5 51.29 -28.91 6.80
C VAL A 5 50.05 -29.48 6.16
N THR A 6 50.02 -30.80 6.07
CA THR A 6 48.84 -31.60 5.68
C THR A 6 48.13 -32.03 6.96
N PHE A 7 46.81 -31.89 7.04
CA PHE A 7 46.02 -32.56 8.08
C PHE A 7 44.81 -33.28 7.48
N ALA A 8 44.46 -34.39 8.12
CA ALA A 8 43.68 -35.46 7.53
C ALA A 8 42.17 -35.38 7.82
N ALA A 9 41.40 -36.16 7.07
CA ALA A 9 39.98 -36.37 7.30
C ALA A 9 39.73 -37.25 8.53
N SER A 10 38.64 -36.95 9.24
CA SER A 10 37.92 -37.90 10.11
C SER A 10 36.43 -37.72 9.87
N GLY A 11 35.76 -38.75 9.37
CA GLY A 11 34.31 -38.80 9.35
C GLY A 11 33.77 -39.32 10.68
N LEU A 12 32.49 -39.08 10.95
CA LEU A 12 31.73 -39.93 11.87
C LEU A 12 30.35 -40.22 11.29
N ILE A 13 30.03 -41.51 11.24
CA ILE A 13 28.74 -42.04 10.80
C ILE A 13 27.83 -42.10 12.02
N PHE A 14 26.57 -41.69 11.87
CA PHE A 14 25.51 -42.16 12.76
C PHE A 14 24.26 -42.54 11.95
N ALA A 15 23.81 -43.77 12.16
CA ALA A 15 22.60 -44.38 11.63
C ALA A 15 21.98 -45.24 12.75
N LEU A 16 20.79 -45.82 12.51
CA LEU A 16 19.90 -46.52 13.45
C LEU A 16 19.06 -45.56 14.34
N SER A 17 17.80 -45.87 14.70
CA SER A 17 17.00 -47.10 14.47
C SER A 17 15.48 -46.93 14.67
N LEU A 18 14.71 -47.89 14.12
CA LEU A 18 13.34 -48.39 14.47
C LEU A 18 12.16 -47.38 14.61
N ALA A 19 10.95 -47.53 14.05
CA ALA A 19 10.05 -48.64 13.66
C ALA A 19 9.06 -49.14 14.75
N ALA A 20 7.87 -49.63 14.30
CA ALA A 20 6.66 -50.07 15.07
C ALA A 20 5.76 -48.91 15.61
N GLN A 21 4.42 -48.99 15.71
CA GLN A 21 3.31 -49.93 15.36
C GLN A 21 2.06 -49.05 15.03
N SER A 22 1.17 -49.33 14.06
CA SER A 22 0.20 -50.42 13.92
C SER A 22 -0.86 -50.54 15.03
N GLN A 23 -2.05 -49.97 14.81
CA GLN A 23 -3.31 -50.59 15.24
C GLN A 23 -4.52 -50.05 14.45
N GLU A 24 -5.17 -50.94 13.69
CA GLU A 24 -6.55 -50.77 13.23
C GLU A 24 -7.50 -51.26 14.34
N GLU A 25 -8.67 -50.65 14.49
CA GLU A 25 -9.78 -51.30 15.19
C GLU A 25 -11.09 -51.10 14.41
N LYS A 26 -11.67 -52.23 13.99
CA LYS A 26 -12.98 -52.38 13.37
C LYS A 26 -13.95 -52.85 14.45
N VAL A 27 -15.14 -52.25 14.53
CA VAL A 27 -16.28 -52.86 15.25
C VAL A 27 -17.56 -52.71 14.41
N GLU A 28 -18.05 -53.85 13.92
CA GLU A 28 -19.42 -54.12 13.45
C GLU A 28 -20.29 -54.41 14.70
N GLU A 29 -21.53 -53.97 14.91
CA GLU A 29 -22.81 -54.03 14.17
C GLU A 29 -23.87 -54.65 15.12
N THR A 30 -25.16 -54.32 14.89
CA THR A 30 -26.41 -54.79 15.55
C THR A 30 -26.73 -54.13 16.91
N VAL A 31 -27.98 -54.01 17.39
CA VAL A 31 -29.30 -54.52 16.94
C VAL A 31 -30.32 -53.35 16.80
N ALA A 32 -31.61 -53.67 16.63
CA ALA A 32 -32.83 -52.83 16.58
C ALA A 32 -33.22 -52.16 17.95
N GLU A 33 -34.37 -51.51 18.19
CA GLU A 33 -35.69 -51.47 17.52
C GLU A 33 -36.51 -50.20 17.94
N ASP A 34 -37.72 -50.06 17.41
CA ASP A 34 -38.77 -49.03 17.64
C ASP A 34 -38.79 -48.18 18.93
N VAL A 35 -39.22 -46.90 18.80
CA VAL A 35 -40.41 -46.32 19.48
C VAL A 35 -40.84 -45.00 18.79
N PRO A 36 -42.14 -44.77 18.51
CA PRO A 36 -42.63 -43.54 17.86
C PRO A 36 -43.19 -42.45 18.81
N ALA A 37 -43.15 -41.21 18.32
CA ALA A 37 -44.12 -40.12 18.52
C ALA A 37 -44.75 -39.87 19.92
N VAL A 38 -44.16 -38.94 20.69
CA VAL A 38 -44.86 -38.18 21.75
C VAL A 38 -44.43 -36.69 21.69
N ILE A 39 -45.22 -35.80 22.29
CA ILE A 39 -45.01 -34.33 22.42
C ILE A 39 -45.51 -33.48 21.23
N ARG A 40 -46.84 -33.44 21.07
CA ARG A 40 -47.54 -32.24 20.56
C ARG A 40 -48.95 -32.12 21.16
N LYS A 41 -49.05 -31.86 22.47
CA LYS A 41 -50.34 -31.65 23.15
C LYS A 41 -50.25 -30.79 24.43
N VAL A 42 -49.88 -29.52 24.29
CA VAL A 42 -50.15 -28.46 25.28
C VAL A 42 -50.55 -27.18 24.53
N ILE A 43 -51.35 -26.32 25.16
CA ILE A 43 -51.87 -25.03 24.68
C ILE A 43 -53.04 -25.11 23.67
N GLN A 44 -54.20 -25.51 24.18
CA GLN A 44 -55.46 -24.81 23.90
C GLN A 44 -55.91 -24.12 25.18
N ALA A 45 -56.13 -22.79 25.16
CA ALA A 45 -57.11 -22.04 25.96
C ALA A 45 -56.79 -20.52 26.05
N VAL A 46 -57.01 -19.76 24.98
CA VAL A 46 -57.30 -18.31 25.08
C VAL A 46 -58.45 -17.97 24.12
N LYS A 47 -59.42 -17.19 24.61
CA LYS A 47 -60.64 -16.78 23.89
C LYS A 47 -60.35 -15.87 22.69
N PRO A 48 -61.20 -15.90 21.63
CA PRO A 48 -61.25 -14.84 20.63
C PRO A 48 -62.07 -13.65 21.15
N ALA A 49 -61.49 -12.45 21.14
CA ALA A 49 -62.21 -11.19 21.33
C ALA A 49 -61.44 -10.03 20.68
N GLY A 50 -62.16 -9.13 20.00
CA GLY A 50 -61.61 -7.87 19.47
C GLY A 50 -61.18 -7.93 18.00
N ALA A 51 -62.03 -7.42 17.10
CA ALA A 51 -61.62 -7.06 15.76
C ALA A 51 -60.78 -5.76 15.82
N PRO A 52 -59.62 -5.68 15.13
CA PRO A 52 -58.88 -4.43 15.01
C PRO A 52 -59.51 -3.52 13.93
N ALA A 53 -59.73 -2.26 14.29
CA ALA A 53 -60.09 -1.20 13.35
C ALA A 53 -58.95 -0.93 12.34
N PRO A 54 -59.23 -0.36 11.15
CA PRO A 54 -58.19 -0.14 10.13
C PRO A 54 -57.09 0.80 10.62
N ALA A 55 -55.85 0.34 10.50
CA ALA A 55 -54.67 1.12 10.85
C ALA A 55 -54.51 2.33 9.90
N LYS A 56 -54.26 3.48 10.49
CA LYS A 56 -54.01 4.75 9.81
C LYS A 56 -52.59 4.72 9.24
N GLU A 57 -52.43 4.92 7.94
CA GLU A 57 -51.10 5.03 7.32
C GLU A 57 -50.38 6.28 7.85
N GLU A 58 -49.27 6.08 8.54
CA GLU A 58 -48.31 7.16 8.85
C GLU A 58 -47.24 7.25 7.76
N PRO A 59 -46.73 8.45 7.45
CA PRO A 59 -46.05 8.72 6.20
C PRO A 59 -44.69 8.05 6.08
N LYS A 60 -44.35 7.66 4.85
CA LYS A 60 -43.00 7.20 4.50
C LYS A 60 -41.99 8.30 4.83
N LYS A 61 -40.93 7.89 5.52
CA LYS A 61 -39.71 8.69 5.73
C LYS A 61 -39.18 9.15 4.37
N ASP A 62 -38.90 10.44 4.24
CA ASP A 62 -38.28 10.98 3.03
C ASP A 62 -36.93 10.30 2.78
N ASP A 63 -36.74 9.79 1.56
CA ASP A 63 -35.43 9.40 1.08
C ASP A 63 -34.53 10.64 1.06
N GLU A 64 -33.43 10.60 1.82
CA GLU A 64 -32.39 11.63 1.82
C GLU A 64 -31.81 11.72 0.40
N ALA A 65 -32.32 12.67 -0.39
CA ALA A 65 -31.92 12.88 -1.77
C ALA A 65 -30.42 13.17 -1.81
N ALA A 66 -29.66 12.16 -2.22
CA ALA A 66 -28.21 12.24 -2.36
C ALA A 66 -27.90 13.40 -3.31
N THR A 67 -27.42 14.50 -2.73
CA THR A 67 -27.15 15.72 -3.48
C THR A 67 -25.96 15.44 -4.39
N GLU A 68 -26.23 15.13 -5.66
CA GLU A 68 -25.20 14.97 -6.68
C GLU A 68 -24.49 16.32 -6.85
N ILE A 69 -23.38 16.51 -6.12
CA ILE A 69 -22.56 17.70 -6.26
C ILE A 69 -22.01 17.69 -7.69
N PRO A 70 -22.43 18.62 -8.58
CA PRO A 70 -22.01 18.61 -9.97
C PRO A 70 -20.54 19.02 -10.01
N ARG A 71 -19.65 18.03 -10.16
CA ARG A 71 -18.23 18.28 -10.33
C ARG A 71 -18.00 19.00 -11.65
N ALA A 72 -17.26 20.11 -11.62
CA ALA A 72 -16.86 20.80 -12.84
C ALA A 72 -16.19 19.80 -13.81
N PRO A 73 -16.53 19.82 -15.11
CA PRO A 73 -16.01 18.84 -16.06
C PRO A 73 -14.49 18.91 -16.11
N VAL A 74 -13.84 17.75 -15.98
CA VAL A 74 -12.39 17.64 -16.11
C VAL A 74 -12.05 17.95 -17.56
N VAL A 75 -11.42 19.10 -17.81
CA VAL A 75 -10.94 19.45 -19.14
C VAL A 75 -9.90 18.41 -19.55
N PRO A 76 -10.06 17.71 -20.69
CA PRO A 76 -9.09 16.71 -21.13
C PRO A 76 -7.76 17.40 -21.41
N LEU A 77 -6.74 17.07 -20.61
CA LEU A 77 -5.40 17.62 -20.77
C LEU A 77 -4.78 17.16 -22.09
N GLY A 78 -4.07 18.06 -22.76
CA GLY A 78 -3.48 17.81 -24.06
C GLY A 78 -2.51 16.61 -24.07
N PRO A 79 -2.30 15.96 -25.24
CA PRO A 79 -1.39 14.82 -25.33
C PRO A 79 0.08 15.19 -25.01
N LYS A 80 0.43 16.48 -25.03
CA LYS A 80 1.77 17.00 -24.72
C LYS A 80 1.88 17.68 -23.34
N PHE A 81 0.78 17.77 -22.59
CA PHE A 81 0.76 18.51 -21.32
C PHE A 81 1.57 17.76 -20.26
N ILE A 82 2.48 18.48 -19.59
CA ILE A 82 3.29 17.96 -18.50
C ILE A 82 3.42 18.98 -17.38
N ARG A 83 3.69 18.49 -16.17
CA ARG A 83 4.06 19.26 -14.98
C ARG A 83 5.50 18.91 -14.63
N LEU A 84 6.38 19.91 -14.64
CA LEU A 84 7.77 19.76 -14.19
C LEU A 84 7.92 20.35 -12.79
N HIS A 85 8.55 19.58 -11.91
CA HIS A 85 9.13 20.02 -10.67
C HIS A 85 10.63 20.26 -10.92
N LEU A 86 11.12 21.43 -10.55
CA LEU A 86 12.52 21.84 -10.72
C LEU A 86 13.33 21.69 -9.42
N GLN A 87 14.64 21.89 -9.50
CA GLN A 87 15.55 21.85 -8.33
C GLN A 87 15.33 22.99 -7.32
N ASP A 88 14.89 24.16 -7.79
CA ASP A 88 14.56 25.33 -6.97
C ASP A 88 13.21 25.20 -6.23
N GLY A 89 12.48 24.09 -6.44
CA GLY A 89 11.13 23.87 -5.92
C GLY A 89 10.03 24.48 -6.78
N SER A 90 10.35 25.18 -7.88
CA SER A 90 9.36 25.71 -8.81
C SER A 90 8.59 24.58 -9.51
N VAL A 91 7.29 24.81 -9.74
CA VAL A 91 6.42 23.89 -10.48
C VAL A 91 5.91 24.58 -11.73
N ILE A 92 6.36 24.09 -12.89
CA ILE A 92 5.98 24.60 -14.22
C ILE A 92 5.01 23.62 -14.85
N SER A 93 4.01 24.13 -15.57
CA SER A 93 3.10 23.31 -16.36
C SER A 93 2.85 23.94 -17.73
N GLY A 94 2.64 23.08 -18.74
CA GLY A 94 2.46 23.49 -20.12
C GLY A 94 2.65 22.32 -21.08
N ASP A 95 2.56 22.60 -22.37
CA ASP A 95 2.78 21.60 -23.42
C ASP A 95 4.26 21.50 -23.78
N LEU A 96 4.78 20.28 -23.82
CA LEU A 96 6.08 19.98 -24.41
C LEU A 96 6.07 20.24 -25.92
N SER A 97 7.14 20.84 -26.43
CA SER A 97 7.40 20.98 -27.87
C SER A 97 7.52 19.61 -28.56
N VAL A 98 8.28 18.70 -27.94
CA VAL A 98 8.48 17.31 -28.40
C VAL A 98 7.25 16.43 -28.16
N MET A 99 7.06 15.42 -29.00
CA MET A 99 5.95 14.45 -28.89
C MET A 99 6.36 13.13 -28.24
N GLU A 100 7.66 12.86 -28.18
CA GLU A 100 8.26 11.63 -27.72
C GLU A 100 9.63 11.91 -27.08
N ILE A 101 10.08 11.00 -26.22
CA ILE A 101 11.38 10.99 -25.56
C ILE A 101 12.08 9.69 -25.96
N THR A 102 13.37 9.77 -26.29
CA THR A 102 14.19 8.57 -26.50
C THR A 102 14.90 8.19 -25.20
N VAL A 103 14.75 6.95 -24.77
CA VAL A 103 15.48 6.36 -23.65
C VAL A 103 16.52 5.41 -24.20
N VAL A 104 17.80 5.74 -24.03
CA VAL A 104 18.94 4.89 -24.41
C VAL A 104 19.21 3.93 -23.25
N THR A 105 18.91 2.64 -23.47
CA THR A 105 19.16 1.56 -22.50
C THR A 105 20.33 0.70 -22.96
N GLN A 106 20.84 -0.16 -22.07
CA GLN A 106 21.85 -1.16 -22.43
C GLN A 106 21.38 -2.18 -23.51
N PHE A 107 20.07 -2.29 -23.73
CA PHE A 107 19.47 -3.19 -24.72
C PHE A 107 19.13 -2.49 -26.05
N GLY A 108 19.34 -1.17 -26.15
CA GLY A 108 19.01 -0.36 -27.32
C GLY A 108 18.21 0.90 -26.97
N LYS A 109 17.78 1.62 -28.01
CA LYS A 109 16.98 2.84 -27.90
C LYS A 109 15.48 2.50 -27.88
N LEU A 110 14.76 3.06 -26.90
CA LEU A 110 13.30 2.96 -26.79
C LEU A 110 12.70 4.35 -26.96
N VAL A 111 11.74 4.51 -27.88
CA VAL A 111 11.02 5.77 -28.08
C VAL A 111 9.71 5.71 -27.31
N VAL A 112 9.49 6.68 -26.42
CA VAL A 112 8.34 6.77 -25.51
C VAL A 112 7.52 8.01 -25.84
N PRO A 113 6.29 7.89 -26.34
CA PRO A 113 5.40 9.04 -26.54
C PRO A 113 5.08 9.75 -25.23
N ILE A 114 5.04 11.09 -25.23
CA ILE A 114 4.61 11.89 -24.07
C ILE A 114 3.17 11.52 -23.64
N ALA A 115 2.34 11.07 -24.58
CA ALA A 115 0.98 10.61 -24.31
C ALA A 115 0.90 9.33 -23.44
N GLU A 116 1.97 8.52 -23.38
CA GLU A 116 2.07 7.31 -22.55
C GLU A 116 2.97 7.51 -21.32
N LEU A 117 3.63 8.65 -21.21
CA LEU A 117 4.43 9.03 -20.05
C LEU A 117 3.51 9.30 -18.86
N ARG A 118 3.84 8.71 -17.70
CA ARG A 118 3.24 9.04 -16.40
C ARG A 118 4.16 9.94 -15.59
N SER A 119 5.42 9.57 -15.47
CA SER A 119 6.45 10.38 -14.82
C SER A 119 7.84 10.03 -15.32
N PHE A 120 8.77 10.98 -15.31
CA PHE A 120 10.20 10.66 -15.33
C PHE A 120 10.94 11.37 -14.19
N THR A 121 11.99 10.71 -13.72
CA THR A 121 12.88 11.22 -12.67
C THR A 121 14.30 11.15 -13.24
N PRO A 122 14.98 12.28 -13.48
CA PRO A 122 16.37 12.29 -13.92
C PRO A 122 17.28 11.62 -12.90
N GLY A 123 18.27 10.87 -13.40
CA GLY A 123 19.32 10.28 -12.60
C GLY A 123 20.50 11.23 -12.39
N LEU A 124 21.50 10.76 -11.64
CA LEU A 124 22.74 11.51 -11.38
C LEU A 124 23.56 11.77 -12.67
N ASP A 125 23.51 10.87 -13.66
CA ASP A 125 24.23 11.03 -14.92
C ASP A 125 23.68 12.20 -15.76
N SER A 126 22.38 12.49 -15.61
CA SER A 126 21.72 13.66 -16.20
C SER A 126 21.87 14.93 -15.34
N ASN A 127 22.47 14.82 -14.14
CA ASN A 127 22.63 15.89 -13.17
C ASN A 127 24.08 15.98 -12.69
N ALA A 128 25.00 16.24 -13.63
CA ALA A 128 26.45 16.27 -13.40
C ALA A 128 26.86 17.15 -12.20
N LYS A 129 26.23 18.31 -11.98
CA LYS A 129 26.50 19.20 -10.84
C LYS A 129 26.32 18.50 -9.49
N VAL A 130 25.25 17.72 -9.32
CA VAL A 130 24.97 16.98 -8.09
C VAL A 130 25.91 15.78 -7.97
N ALA A 131 26.15 15.04 -9.06
CA ALA A 131 27.11 13.94 -9.07
C ALA A 131 28.53 14.38 -8.68
N GLU A 132 29.02 15.49 -9.26
CA GLU A 132 30.30 16.11 -8.92
C GLU A 132 30.35 16.57 -7.46
N THR A 133 29.26 17.15 -6.95
CA THR A 133 29.17 17.58 -5.54
C THR A 133 29.26 16.39 -4.59
N ILE A 134 28.53 15.30 -4.86
CA ILE A 134 28.60 14.06 -4.07
C ILE A 134 30.03 13.49 -4.11
N GLN A 135 30.64 13.37 -5.30
CA GLN A 135 32.00 12.86 -5.44
C GLN A 135 33.03 13.74 -4.70
N ALA A 136 32.87 15.06 -4.74
CA ALA A 136 33.73 15.99 -4.02
C ALA A 136 33.58 15.86 -2.50
N LEU A 137 32.37 15.60 -1.98
CA LEU A 137 32.13 15.33 -0.57
C LEU A 137 32.71 13.98 -0.14
N VAL A 138 32.52 12.92 -0.93
CA VAL A 138 33.13 11.59 -0.69
C VAL A 138 34.65 11.69 -0.67
N ASN A 139 35.26 12.45 -1.58
CA ASN A 139 36.71 12.68 -1.57
C ASN A 139 37.14 13.43 -0.29
N LYS A 140 36.37 14.42 0.17
CA LYS A 140 36.63 15.15 1.44
C LYS A 140 36.48 14.26 2.68
N LEU A 141 35.69 13.19 2.65
CA LEU A 141 35.66 12.21 3.75
C LEU A 141 37.02 11.52 3.97
N SER A 142 37.88 11.47 2.95
CA SER A 142 39.26 10.96 3.06
C SER A 142 40.32 12.04 3.34
N SER A 143 39.92 13.28 3.62
CA SER A 143 40.82 14.38 3.98
C SER A 143 41.47 14.14 5.34
N ASP A 144 42.76 14.46 5.49
CA ASP A 144 43.45 14.43 6.78
C ASP A 144 42.87 15.44 7.78
N ASP A 145 42.44 16.61 7.29
CA ASP A 145 41.87 17.66 8.15
C ASP A 145 40.49 17.27 8.69
N PHE A 146 40.41 17.14 10.01
CA PHE A 146 39.21 16.77 10.75
C PHE A 146 38.00 17.66 10.41
N LYS A 147 38.18 18.98 10.27
CA LYS A 147 37.05 19.91 10.02
C LYS A 147 36.43 19.69 8.64
N THR A 148 37.25 19.52 7.60
CA THR A 148 36.76 19.23 6.24
C THR A 148 36.03 17.89 6.15
N ARG A 149 36.49 16.89 6.90
CA ARG A 149 35.88 15.55 6.98
C ARG A 149 34.53 15.56 7.69
N GLU A 150 34.46 16.17 8.87
CA GLU A 150 33.20 16.33 9.63
C GLU A 150 32.15 17.17 8.87
N GLN A 151 32.58 18.24 8.18
CA GLN A 151 31.66 19.02 7.34
C GLN A 151 31.12 18.17 6.18
N ALA A 152 31.98 17.39 5.51
CA ALA A 152 31.55 16.52 4.42
C ALA A 152 30.62 15.39 4.88
N HIS A 153 30.84 14.84 6.09
CA HIS A 153 29.95 13.89 6.75
C HIS A 153 28.56 14.50 6.95
N LYS A 154 28.51 15.68 7.57
CA LYS A 154 27.25 16.41 7.83
C LYS A 154 26.52 16.78 6.54
N ASP A 155 27.23 17.23 5.51
CA ASP A 155 26.63 17.60 4.22
C ASP A 155 26.00 16.37 3.54
N LEU A 156 26.68 15.22 3.55
CA LEU A 156 26.17 13.96 3.00
C LEU A 156 24.98 13.40 3.81
N ALA A 157 25.06 13.42 5.15
CA ALA A 157 23.93 13.04 6.01
C ALA A 157 22.70 13.95 5.77
N THR A 158 22.91 15.25 5.54
CA THR A 158 21.84 16.21 5.20
C THR A 158 21.19 15.92 3.83
N MET A 159 21.90 15.29 2.89
CA MET A 159 21.30 14.80 1.63
C MET A 159 20.42 13.56 1.82
N GLY A 160 20.58 12.84 2.94
CA GLY A 160 19.71 11.74 3.39
C GLY A 160 19.74 10.51 2.48
N SER A 161 18.62 9.76 2.49
CA SER A 161 18.39 8.53 1.72
C SER A 161 18.75 8.61 0.23
N ARG A 162 18.77 9.81 -0.35
CA ARG A 162 19.10 10.05 -1.75
C ARG A 162 20.52 9.63 -2.11
N VAL A 163 21.51 9.86 -1.24
CA VAL A 163 22.92 9.50 -1.51
C VAL A 163 23.26 8.05 -1.13
N GLN A 164 22.38 7.34 -0.44
CA GLN A 164 22.61 6.00 0.12
C GLN A 164 23.20 5.00 -0.89
N LYS A 165 22.70 5.00 -2.13
CA LYS A 165 23.15 4.08 -3.19
C LYS A 165 24.55 4.39 -3.75
N GLU A 166 24.96 5.66 -3.77
CA GLU A 166 26.31 6.04 -4.18
C GLU A 166 27.29 5.78 -3.03
N LEU A 167 26.93 6.17 -1.79
CA LEU A 167 27.74 5.86 -0.60
C LEU A 167 27.98 4.34 -0.43
N GLY A 168 26.96 3.52 -0.69
CA GLY A 168 27.08 2.06 -0.67
C GLY A 168 28.21 1.50 -1.55
N GLN A 169 28.54 2.13 -2.67
CA GLN A 169 29.63 1.71 -3.56
C GLN A 169 31.02 1.86 -2.92
N HIS A 170 31.16 2.73 -1.92
CA HIS A 170 32.42 3.03 -1.24
C HIS A 170 32.64 2.20 0.05
N THR A 171 31.67 1.40 0.47
CA THR A 171 31.79 0.50 1.65
C THR A 171 32.87 -0.59 1.48
N GLY A 172 33.21 -0.93 0.23
CA GLY A 172 34.25 -1.89 -0.13
C GLY A 172 35.66 -1.30 -0.31
N THR A 173 35.86 0.00 -0.07
CA THR A 173 37.15 0.68 -0.25
C THR A 173 38.17 0.30 0.83
N ASP A 174 39.46 0.20 0.45
CA ASP A 174 40.58 -0.15 1.34
C ASP A 174 40.91 0.95 2.38
N ASN A 175 40.50 2.19 2.13
CA ASN A 175 40.65 3.30 3.08
C ASN A 175 39.71 3.11 4.28
N VAL A 176 40.28 2.75 5.43
CA VAL A 176 39.58 2.45 6.68
C VAL A 176 38.78 3.65 7.21
N GLU A 177 39.32 4.88 7.13
CA GLU A 177 38.61 6.08 7.62
C GLU A 177 37.41 6.43 6.74
N LEU A 178 37.56 6.38 5.42
CA LEU A 178 36.45 6.60 4.50
C LEU A 178 35.37 5.53 4.72
N LYS A 179 35.77 4.26 4.87
CA LYS A 179 34.84 3.16 5.14
C LYS A 179 34.10 3.33 6.47
N ARG A 180 34.79 3.79 7.53
CA ARG A 180 34.19 4.09 8.84
C ARG A 180 33.12 5.17 8.71
N HIS A 181 33.48 6.34 8.18
CA HIS A 181 32.54 7.46 8.01
C HIS A 181 31.39 7.14 7.05
N VAL A 182 31.63 6.43 5.93
CA VAL A 182 30.55 5.99 5.04
C VAL A 182 29.56 5.05 5.77
N SER A 183 30.06 4.17 6.64
CA SER A 183 29.20 3.27 7.43
C SER A 183 28.41 4.02 8.51
N GLU A 184 29.02 5.04 9.14
CA GLU A 184 28.36 5.94 10.09
C GLU A 184 27.21 6.73 9.40
N ILE A 185 27.48 7.38 8.26
CA ILE A 185 26.46 8.12 7.49
C ILE A 185 25.32 7.20 7.02
N LEU A 186 25.63 5.99 6.54
CA LEU A 186 24.60 5.04 6.10
C LEU A 186 23.67 4.62 7.25
N LYS A 187 24.21 4.48 8.47
CA LYS A 187 23.45 4.16 9.68
C LYS A 187 22.60 5.35 10.14
N GLU A 188 23.14 6.57 10.15
CA GLU A 188 22.36 7.79 10.46
C GLU A 188 21.18 7.98 9.48
N ILE A 189 21.39 7.70 8.19
CA ILE A 189 20.36 7.75 7.15
C ILE A 189 19.27 6.68 7.38
N GLU A 190 19.65 5.49 7.83
CA GLU A 190 18.73 4.39 8.14
C GLU A 190 17.89 4.69 9.37
N GLU A 191 18.50 5.12 10.48
CA GLU A 191 17.82 5.52 11.71
C GLU A 191 16.84 6.68 11.46
N ALA A 192 17.25 7.71 10.73
CA ALA A 192 16.37 8.82 10.34
C ALA A 192 15.23 8.40 9.40
N ALA A 193 15.40 7.33 8.62
CA ALA A 193 14.35 6.77 7.77
C ALA A 193 13.35 5.91 8.56
N GLU A 194 13.80 5.19 9.58
CA GLU A 194 12.95 4.45 10.51
C GLU A 194 12.08 5.40 11.34
N GLU A 195 12.67 6.44 11.95
CA GLU A 195 11.94 7.49 12.68
C GLU A 195 10.88 8.18 11.81
N ALA A 196 11.21 8.47 10.54
CA ALA A 196 10.28 9.06 9.58
C ALA A 196 9.22 8.07 9.05
N SER A 197 9.34 6.76 9.32
CA SER A 197 8.43 5.74 8.79
C SER A 197 7.15 5.56 9.63
N ASP A 198 7.20 5.90 10.92
CA ASP A 198 6.03 5.93 11.81
C ASP A 198 5.06 7.08 11.44
N ASP A 199 5.56 8.14 10.80
CA ASP A 199 4.75 9.21 10.21
C ASP A 199 4.33 8.86 8.76
N GLU A 200 3.09 8.37 8.59
CA GLU A 200 2.46 7.89 7.33
C GLU A 200 2.44 8.91 6.15
N LYS A 201 3.02 10.11 6.33
CA LYS A 201 3.09 11.20 5.35
C LYS A 201 4.49 11.46 4.75
N ALA A 202 5.58 11.00 5.37
CA ALA A 202 6.94 11.42 4.97
C ALA A 202 7.47 10.74 3.69
N ASN A 203 7.00 9.53 3.38
CA ASN A 203 7.67 8.62 2.44
C ASN A 203 7.51 8.92 0.93
N ALA A 204 6.90 10.05 0.54
CA ALA A 204 6.55 10.34 -0.87
C ALA A 204 7.69 10.94 -1.73
N GLY A 205 8.81 11.36 -1.13
CA GLY A 205 9.91 12.07 -1.79
C GLY A 205 11.32 11.52 -1.55
N SER A 206 11.43 10.34 -0.95
CA SER A 206 12.65 9.73 -0.39
C SER A 206 13.21 8.60 -1.28
N GLN A 207 13.06 8.71 -2.60
CA GLN A 207 13.59 7.69 -3.51
C GLN A 207 15.11 7.85 -3.63
N PRO A 208 15.92 6.79 -3.46
CA PRO A 208 17.38 6.86 -3.62
C PRO A 208 17.75 7.36 -5.01
N TRP A 209 18.75 8.24 -5.11
CA TRP A 209 19.27 8.63 -6.41
C TRP A 209 19.90 7.41 -7.08
N ILE A 210 19.64 7.29 -8.38
CA ILE A 210 20.25 6.31 -9.26
C ILE A 210 20.97 7.05 -10.38
N ARG A 211 21.98 6.43 -10.99
CA ARG A 211 22.78 7.06 -12.05
C ARG A 211 21.99 7.34 -13.32
N LEU A 212 21.33 6.31 -13.86
CA LEU A 212 20.47 6.41 -15.04
C LEU A 212 19.11 7.04 -14.71
N ASP A 213 18.43 7.62 -15.69
CA ASP A 213 17.09 8.17 -15.53
C ASP A 213 16.04 7.06 -15.40
N THR A 214 14.97 7.31 -14.64
CA THR A 214 13.79 6.44 -14.57
C THR A 214 12.65 7.06 -15.35
N VAL A 215 12.09 6.32 -16.31
CA VAL A 215 10.89 6.70 -17.07
C VAL A 215 9.78 5.70 -16.79
N VAL A 216 8.68 6.20 -16.22
CA VAL A 216 7.46 5.43 -15.92
C VAL A 216 6.39 5.78 -16.95
N THR A 217 5.89 4.75 -17.62
CA THR A 217 4.80 4.82 -18.59
C THR A 217 3.55 4.12 -18.05
N THR A 218 2.44 4.19 -18.78
CA THR A 218 1.19 3.46 -18.49
C THR A 218 1.41 1.97 -18.19
N ASN A 219 2.23 1.29 -19.00
CA ASN A 219 2.37 -0.18 -18.99
C ASN A 219 3.66 -0.69 -18.33
N PHE A 220 4.66 0.19 -18.28
CA PHE A 220 6.10 -0.01 -18.14
C PHE A 220 6.91 0.90 -17.21
N THR A 221 7.94 0.40 -16.53
CA THR A 221 9.06 1.27 -16.10
C THR A 221 10.32 0.89 -16.86
N VAL A 222 11.03 1.88 -17.40
CA VAL A 222 12.33 1.70 -18.06
C VAL A 222 13.38 2.58 -17.38
N ILE A 223 14.62 2.09 -17.35
CA ILE A 223 15.78 2.78 -16.79
C ILE A 223 16.83 2.93 -17.90
N GLY A 224 17.34 4.15 -18.10
CA GLY A 224 18.28 4.47 -19.18
C GLY A 224 18.58 5.96 -19.24
N LYS A 225 19.34 6.40 -20.25
CA LYS A 225 19.63 7.82 -20.47
C LYS A 225 18.56 8.47 -21.34
N VAL A 226 17.98 9.58 -20.90
CA VAL A 226 16.97 10.34 -21.62
C VAL A 226 17.60 11.30 -22.64
N GLU A 227 17.06 11.29 -23.86
CA GLU A 227 17.33 12.23 -24.95
C GLU A 227 15.99 12.82 -25.44
N PRO A 228 15.85 14.15 -25.61
CA PRO A 228 16.88 15.19 -25.48
C PRO A 228 17.21 15.57 -24.03
N GLN A 229 18.33 16.26 -23.85
CA GLN A 229 18.80 16.80 -22.56
C GLN A 229 18.27 18.22 -22.27
N GLU A 230 17.53 18.82 -23.21
CA GLU A 230 16.88 20.11 -23.07
C GLU A 230 15.47 20.03 -23.66
N PHE A 231 14.51 20.67 -22.99
CA PHE A 231 13.11 20.71 -23.40
C PHE A 231 12.64 22.15 -23.53
N THR A 232 11.78 22.42 -24.51
CA THR A 232 11.01 23.67 -24.55
C THR A 232 9.55 23.38 -24.19
N ILE A 233 9.04 24.08 -23.18
CA ILE A 233 7.64 24.00 -22.73
C ILE A 233 6.92 25.30 -23.04
N ALA A 234 5.78 25.21 -23.71
CA ALA A 234 4.83 26.30 -23.87
C ALA A 234 4.01 26.45 -22.58
N SER A 235 4.47 27.33 -21.70
CA SER A 235 3.77 27.64 -20.44
C SER A 235 2.81 28.82 -20.61
N LYS A 236 1.96 29.07 -19.60
CA LYS A 236 1.13 30.30 -19.52
C LYS A 236 1.92 31.61 -19.53
N TYR A 237 3.24 31.57 -19.30
CA TYR A 237 4.14 32.72 -19.34
C TYR A 237 4.97 32.81 -20.63
N GLY A 238 4.71 31.93 -21.60
CA GLY A 238 5.46 31.80 -22.85
C GLY A 238 6.36 30.56 -22.90
N PRO A 239 7.17 30.43 -23.96
CA PRO A 239 8.08 29.30 -24.14
C PRO A 239 9.27 29.38 -23.18
N LEU A 240 9.46 28.34 -22.37
CA LEU A 240 10.59 28.22 -21.45
C LEU A 240 11.47 27.05 -21.87
N LYS A 241 12.79 27.28 -21.93
CA LYS A 241 13.80 26.24 -22.19
C LYS A 241 14.36 25.75 -20.86
N ILE A 242 14.31 24.44 -20.62
CA ILE A 242 14.65 23.80 -19.35
C ILE A 242 15.60 22.64 -19.63
N ALA A 243 16.73 22.56 -18.93
CA ALA A 243 17.65 21.42 -19.04
C ALA A 243 17.15 20.25 -18.19
N LEU A 244 17.38 19.01 -18.64
CA LEU A 244 16.99 17.78 -17.94
C LEU A 244 17.56 17.74 -16.52
N GLY A 245 18.80 18.20 -16.33
CA GLY A 245 19.45 18.25 -15.02
C GLY A 245 18.77 19.19 -14.02
N ASP A 246 18.08 20.24 -14.46
CA ASP A 246 17.37 21.17 -13.56
C ASP A 246 16.00 20.63 -13.12
N ILE A 247 15.54 19.50 -13.69
CA ILE A 247 14.28 18.83 -13.36
C ILE A 247 14.52 17.85 -12.20
N THR A 248 13.71 17.94 -11.14
CA THR A 248 13.70 16.93 -10.07
C THR A 248 12.73 15.80 -10.36
N ARG A 249 11.57 16.12 -10.95
CA ARG A 249 10.54 15.16 -11.34
C ARG A 249 9.63 15.76 -12.40
N ALA A 250 9.38 15.01 -13.46
CA ALA A 250 8.34 15.33 -14.42
C ALA A 250 7.15 14.40 -14.18
N GLU A 251 5.94 14.95 -14.18
CA GLU A 251 4.69 14.20 -14.07
C GLU A 251 3.72 14.62 -15.15
N ARG A 252 3.07 13.66 -15.78
CA ARG A 252 1.90 13.91 -16.61
C ARG A 252 0.66 13.56 -15.81
N GLU A 253 -0.15 14.57 -15.55
CA GLU A 253 -1.47 14.41 -14.97
C GLU A 253 -2.37 13.76 -16.04
N ALA A 254 -2.40 12.42 -16.08
CA ALA A 254 -3.31 11.68 -16.93
C ALA A 254 -4.75 12.01 -16.50
N GLY A 255 -5.46 12.83 -17.30
CA GLY A 255 -6.75 13.42 -16.92
C GLY A 255 -7.82 12.40 -16.53
N THR A 256 -7.73 11.18 -17.07
CA THR A 256 -8.40 9.99 -16.53
C THR A 256 -7.46 9.26 -15.58
N ARG A 257 -7.79 9.28 -14.28
CA ARG A 257 -7.15 8.37 -13.31
C ARG A 257 -7.40 6.93 -13.77
N GLU A 258 -6.35 6.14 -13.96
CA GLU A 258 -6.49 4.74 -14.36
C GLU A 258 -7.05 3.85 -13.24
N SER A 259 -7.53 2.66 -13.61
CA SER A 259 -8.07 1.72 -12.63
C SER A 259 -6.96 1.15 -11.73
N LEU A 260 -6.99 1.48 -10.45
CA LEU A 260 -6.03 0.98 -9.46
C LEU A 260 -6.46 -0.40 -8.96
N ARG A 261 -5.56 -1.39 -8.99
CA ARG A 261 -5.74 -2.70 -8.34
C ARG A 261 -4.70 -2.89 -7.24
N LYS A 262 -5.14 -3.26 -6.03
CA LYS A 262 -4.27 -3.60 -4.89
C LYS A 262 -4.87 -4.74 -4.06
N SER A 263 -4.00 -5.46 -3.34
CA SER A 263 -4.38 -6.51 -2.41
C SER A 263 -3.88 -6.16 -1.01
N PHE A 264 -4.67 -6.48 0.01
CA PHE A 264 -4.42 -6.15 1.42
C PHE A 264 -4.76 -7.34 2.32
N THR A 265 -4.13 -7.37 3.49
CA THR A 265 -4.50 -8.26 4.59
C THR A 265 -5.03 -7.44 5.76
N VAL A 266 -6.23 -7.78 6.23
CA VAL A 266 -6.89 -7.22 7.42
C VAL A 266 -6.85 -8.31 8.50
N SER A 267 -6.02 -8.13 9.52
CA SER A 267 -5.97 -9.06 10.66
C SER A 267 -7.24 -8.93 11.49
N GLY A 268 -7.68 -10.02 12.14
CA GLY A 268 -8.79 -9.98 13.10
C GLY A 268 -8.60 -8.97 14.25
N ASN A 269 -7.36 -8.57 14.55
CA ASN A 269 -7.07 -7.52 15.53
C ASN A 269 -7.34 -6.08 15.02
N SER A 270 -7.58 -5.88 13.72
CA SER A 270 -7.92 -4.57 13.11
C SER A 270 -9.40 -4.23 13.30
N LEU A 271 -9.84 -4.07 14.54
CA LEU A 271 -11.23 -3.81 14.94
C LEU A 271 -11.65 -2.35 14.69
N ALA A 272 -12.87 -2.14 14.20
CA ALA A 272 -13.39 -0.82 13.85
C ALA A 272 -13.37 0.21 15.01
N GLN A 273 -13.50 -0.26 16.25
CA GLN A 273 -13.40 0.56 17.48
C GLN A 273 -11.97 0.96 17.84
N ARG A 274 -10.97 0.11 17.51
CA ARG A 274 -9.55 0.37 17.80
C ARG A 274 -8.88 1.23 16.72
N GLY A 275 -9.46 1.25 15.51
CA GLY A 275 -9.03 2.07 14.40
C GLY A 275 -9.20 1.36 13.07
N PHE A 276 -9.42 2.11 11.99
CA PHE A 276 -9.46 1.55 10.65
C PHE A 276 -8.07 1.55 10.04
N LYS A 277 -7.65 0.39 9.51
CA LYS A 277 -6.39 0.23 8.78
C LYS A 277 -6.45 1.01 7.46
N SER A 278 -5.53 1.95 7.28
CA SER A 278 -5.33 2.67 6.03
C SER A 278 -4.99 1.70 4.88
N THR A 279 -5.61 1.89 3.71
CA THR A 279 -5.19 1.19 2.47
C THR A 279 -4.23 2.03 1.62
N GLY A 280 -4.01 3.30 1.99
CA GLY A 280 -3.37 4.31 1.14
C GLY A 280 -4.12 4.64 -0.15
N ILE A 281 -5.27 4.02 -0.44
CA ILE A 281 -6.06 4.29 -1.66
C ILE A 281 -6.89 5.55 -1.43
N ARG A 282 -6.50 6.65 -2.08
CA ARG A 282 -7.31 7.88 -2.17
C ARG A 282 -8.35 7.75 -3.27
N VAL A 283 -9.63 7.74 -2.90
CA VAL A 283 -10.77 7.73 -3.83
C VAL A 283 -11.40 9.13 -3.92
N GLN A 284 -12.09 9.40 -5.02
CA GLN A 284 -12.88 10.61 -5.24
C GLN A 284 -14.37 10.25 -5.31
N ALA A 285 -15.25 11.23 -5.00
CA ALA A 285 -16.68 11.04 -5.18
C ALA A 285 -16.98 10.73 -6.66
N GLY A 286 -17.72 9.65 -6.91
CA GLY A 286 -17.98 9.10 -8.24
C GLY A 286 -17.13 7.89 -8.63
N ASP A 287 -15.98 7.64 -7.98
CA ASP A 287 -15.15 6.45 -8.25
C ASP A 287 -15.94 5.15 -7.99
N LYS A 288 -15.91 4.20 -8.90
CA LYS A 288 -16.52 2.87 -8.74
C LYS A 288 -15.52 1.93 -8.08
N ILE A 289 -15.87 1.38 -6.94
CA ILE A 289 -15.01 0.49 -6.14
C ILE A 289 -15.59 -0.92 -6.21
N ILE A 290 -14.77 -1.88 -6.66
CA ILE A 290 -15.05 -3.31 -6.69
C ILE A 290 -14.12 -3.98 -5.68
N LEU A 291 -14.68 -4.69 -4.71
CA LEU A 291 -13.93 -5.34 -3.64
C LEU A 291 -14.33 -6.80 -3.54
N LYS A 292 -13.33 -7.68 -3.41
CA LYS A 292 -13.50 -9.10 -3.08
C LYS A 292 -12.63 -9.45 -1.87
N ALA A 293 -13.18 -10.14 -0.89
CA ALA A 293 -12.49 -10.51 0.33
C ALA A 293 -12.71 -11.99 0.66
N ASP A 294 -11.64 -12.69 1.02
CA ASP A 294 -11.65 -14.11 1.38
C ASP A 294 -10.89 -14.32 2.70
N GLY A 295 -11.03 -15.50 3.33
CA GLY A 295 -10.42 -15.82 4.63
C GLY A 295 -11.43 -15.89 5.76
N ASN A 296 -10.97 -16.25 6.97
CA ASN A 296 -11.78 -16.42 8.18
C ASN A 296 -11.04 -15.82 9.39
N ILE A 297 -11.82 -15.39 10.39
CA ILE A 297 -11.34 -15.07 11.74
C ILE A 297 -12.04 -15.94 12.78
N VAL A 298 -11.40 -16.18 13.92
CA VAL A 298 -11.99 -16.87 15.08
C VAL A 298 -12.56 -15.84 16.06
N LEU A 299 -13.85 -15.97 16.36
CA LEU A 299 -14.59 -15.18 17.34
C LEU A 299 -14.41 -15.78 18.74
N THR A 300 -13.21 -15.59 19.31
CA THR A 300 -12.78 -16.23 20.57
C THR A 300 -13.74 -16.08 21.77
N PRO A 301 -14.51 -14.99 21.97
CA PRO A 301 -15.48 -14.92 23.07
C PRO A 301 -16.60 -15.96 22.99
N TRP A 302 -16.82 -16.56 21.82
CA TRP A 302 -17.79 -17.63 21.57
C TRP A 302 -17.11 -19.00 21.29
N GLY A 303 -15.81 -19.11 21.59
CA GLY A 303 -15.02 -20.34 21.48
C GLY A 303 -14.38 -20.59 20.12
N ASN A 304 -13.43 -21.54 20.07
CA ASN A 304 -12.55 -21.77 18.91
C ASN A 304 -13.27 -22.21 17.62
N ASN A 305 -14.50 -22.74 17.74
CA ASN A 305 -15.31 -23.17 16.59
C ASN A 305 -16.18 -22.04 16.02
N ALA A 306 -16.31 -20.90 16.71
CA ALA A 306 -17.01 -19.74 16.19
C ALA A 306 -16.10 -19.02 15.19
N GLN A 307 -16.23 -19.33 13.90
CA GLN A 307 -15.50 -18.65 12.83
C GLN A 307 -16.40 -17.68 12.07
N SER A 308 -15.89 -16.49 11.74
CA SER A 308 -16.57 -15.52 10.88
C SER A 308 -15.83 -15.38 9.55
N SER A 309 -16.59 -15.16 8.48
CA SER A 309 -16.06 -14.80 7.16
C SER A 309 -16.34 -13.31 6.89
N PRO A 310 -15.82 -12.69 5.81
CA PRO A 310 -15.99 -11.26 5.54
C PRO A 310 -17.44 -10.75 5.55
N ASP A 311 -18.43 -11.61 5.30
CA ASP A 311 -19.86 -11.26 5.38
C ASP A 311 -20.40 -11.10 6.81
N GLY A 312 -19.63 -11.53 7.81
CA GLY A 312 -19.96 -11.56 9.23
C GLY A 312 -20.98 -12.64 9.62
N MET A 313 -21.29 -12.69 10.91
CA MET A 313 -22.21 -13.65 11.52
C MET A 313 -23.12 -12.98 12.55
N ALA A 314 -24.42 -12.89 12.23
CA ALA A 314 -25.42 -12.16 13.01
C ALA A 314 -25.79 -12.83 14.34
N ASN A 315 -25.60 -14.16 14.45
CA ASN A 315 -25.82 -14.94 15.67
C ASN A 315 -24.82 -14.61 16.78
N TYR A 316 -23.68 -14.00 16.45
CA TYR A 316 -22.68 -13.50 17.40
C TYR A 316 -22.78 -11.98 17.62
N GLY A 317 -23.95 -11.40 17.34
CA GLY A 317 -24.24 -9.98 17.55
C GLY A 317 -23.92 -9.08 16.36
N TRP A 318 -23.90 -7.77 16.63
CA TRP A 318 -23.83 -6.72 15.61
C TRP A 318 -22.85 -5.62 16.02
N TYR A 319 -22.09 -5.10 15.06
CA TYR A 319 -21.31 -3.86 15.22
C TYR A 319 -22.22 -2.64 15.07
N ILE A 320 -23.06 -2.63 14.03
CA ILE A 320 -24.16 -1.69 13.85
C ILE A 320 -25.44 -2.52 13.77
N ALA A 321 -26.35 -2.28 14.72
CA ALA A 321 -27.58 -3.06 14.87
C ALA A 321 -28.34 -3.21 13.54
N ASN A 322 -28.64 -4.45 13.17
CA ASN A 322 -29.33 -4.84 11.94
C ASN A 322 -28.68 -4.40 10.61
N GLN A 323 -27.46 -3.86 10.62
CA GLN A 323 -26.75 -3.42 9.40
C GLN A 323 -25.42 -4.16 9.20
N ILE A 324 -24.61 -4.28 10.25
CA ILE A 324 -23.28 -4.87 10.18
C ILE A 324 -23.14 -5.96 11.26
N PRO A 325 -23.17 -7.26 10.88
CA PRO A 325 -23.05 -8.38 11.81
C PRO A 325 -21.60 -8.55 12.32
N CYS A 326 -21.46 -9.27 13.44
CA CYS A 326 -20.17 -9.52 14.09
C CYS A 326 -19.17 -10.24 13.17
N GLY A 327 -17.92 -9.76 13.16
CA GLY A 327 -16.84 -10.25 12.32
C GLY A 327 -16.92 -9.82 10.85
N ALA A 328 -17.90 -9.02 10.42
CA ALA A 328 -17.96 -8.57 9.03
C ALA A 328 -16.77 -7.64 8.69
N LEU A 329 -16.28 -7.74 7.45
CA LEU A 329 -15.38 -6.74 6.87
C LEU A 329 -16.16 -5.44 6.67
N VAL A 330 -15.65 -4.37 7.25
CA VAL A 330 -16.18 -3.01 7.13
C VAL A 330 -15.15 -2.08 6.50
N GLY A 331 -15.64 -0.99 5.92
CA GLY A 331 -14.77 0.10 5.48
C GLY A 331 -15.41 1.46 5.70
N ARG A 332 -14.61 2.50 5.53
CA ARG A 332 -15.05 3.89 5.48
C ARG A 332 -14.16 4.67 4.51
N ILE A 333 -14.65 5.80 4.01
CA ILE A 333 -13.89 6.71 3.14
C ILE A 333 -13.63 8.01 3.91
N GLY A 334 -12.35 8.27 4.20
CA GLY A 334 -11.91 9.38 5.04
C GLY A 334 -12.19 9.16 6.54
N GLU A 335 -11.59 10.01 7.37
CA GLU A 335 -11.69 9.92 8.84
C GLU A 335 -13.10 10.12 9.37
N LYS A 336 -13.87 11.00 8.73
CA LYS A 336 -15.27 11.32 9.05
C LYS A 336 -16.29 10.44 8.32
N GLY A 337 -15.83 9.48 7.52
CA GLY A 337 -16.71 8.58 6.78
C GLY A 337 -17.48 7.63 7.70
N GLN A 338 -18.77 7.45 7.44
CA GLN A 338 -19.57 6.41 8.10
C GLN A 338 -19.03 5.01 7.72
N ALA A 339 -19.08 4.08 8.68
CA ALA A 339 -18.70 2.70 8.45
C ALA A 339 -19.78 1.98 7.63
N MET A 340 -19.38 1.27 6.59
CA MET A 340 -20.24 0.48 5.72
C MET A 340 -19.81 -0.98 5.67
N LYS A 341 -20.77 -1.90 5.55
CA LYS A 341 -20.49 -3.32 5.31
C LYS A 341 -19.87 -3.49 3.92
N LEU A 342 -18.74 -4.19 3.84
CA LEU A 342 -18.10 -4.55 2.57
C LEU A 342 -18.33 -6.02 2.20
N GLY A 343 -18.36 -6.92 3.18
CA GLY A 343 -18.63 -8.34 2.91
C GLY A 343 -17.54 -9.04 2.10
N ARG A 344 -17.89 -10.21 1.54
CA ARG A 344 -17.04 -11.02 0.65
C ARG A 344 -16.92 -10.46 -0.76
N ASN A 345 -17.96 -9.80 -1.26
CA ASN A 345 -17.95 -9.20 -2.59
C ASN A 345 -18.93 -8.02 -2.62
N ILE A 346 -18.44 -6.84 -2.98
CA ILE A 346 -19.26 -5.64 -3.15
C ILE A 346 -18.77 -4.80 -4.33
N THR A 347 -19.71 -4.16 -5.02
CA THR A 347 -19.42 -3.07 -5.96
C THR A 347 -20.25 -1.87 -5.54
N PHE A 348 -19.61 -0.72 -5.34
CA PHE A 348 -20.30 0.51 -4.94
C PHE A 348 -19.61 1.75 -5.54
N VAL A 349 -20.31 2.87 -5.54
CA VAL A 349 -19.75 4.18 -5.96
C VAL A 349 -19.41 4.99 -4.72
N ALA A 350 -18.20 5.55 -4.68
CA ALA A 350 -17.76 6.41 -3.60
C ALA A 350 -18.64 7.68 -3.54
N LYS A 351 -19.32 7.90 -2.40
CA LYS A 351 -20.13 9.11 -2.17
C LYS A 351 -19.30 10.34 -1.75
N ALA A 352 -18.06 10.13 -1.31
CA ALA A 352 -17.16 11.17 -0.82
C ALA A 352 -15.73 10.92 -1.30
N ALA A 353 -14.89 11.96 -1.27
CA ALA A 353 -13.45 11.83 -1.46
C ALA A 353 -12.74 11.54 -0.14
N GLY A 354 -11.69 10.72 -0.15
CA GLY A 354 -10.92 10.37 1.04
C GLY A 354 -10.03 9.15 0.86
N VAL A 355 -9.32 8.74 1.91
CA VAL A 355 -8.61 7.46 1.93
C VAL A 355 -9.62 6.35 2.29
N LEU A 356 -9.68 5.30 1.49
CA LEU A 356 -10.42 4.08 1.86
C LEU A 356 -9.67 3.39 3.01
N GLN A 357 -10.37 3.11 4.11
CA GLN A 357 -9.83 2.41 5.27
C GLN A 357 -10.68 1.17 5.56
N LEU A 358 -10.06 0.11 6.06
CA LEU A 358 -10.70 -1.19 6.34
C LEU A 358 -10.60 -1.56 7.81
N ALA A 359 -11.61 -2.24 8.33
CA ALA A 359 -11.58 -2.83 9.67
C ALA A 359 -12.52 -4.03 9.74
N ILE A 360 -12.62 -4.65 10.92
CA ILE A 360 -13.58 -5.70 11.23
C ILE A 360 -14.57 -5.15 12.25
N GLY A 361 -15.87 -5.30 11.95
CA GLY A 361 -16.95 -4.88 12.84
C GLY A 361 -17.24 -5.95 13.88
N VAL A 362 -17.05 -5.64 15.15
CA VAL A 362 -17.50 -6.46 16.31
C VAL A 362 -18.42 -5.62 17.22
N PRO A 363 -19.21 -6.22 18.13
CA PRO A 363 -19.92 -5.47 19.16
C PRO A 363 -18.98 -4.64 20.03
N ASN A 364 -19.41 -3.45 20.47
CA ASN A 364 -18.55 -2.52 21.24
C ASN A 364 -18.02 -3.13 22.55
N GLU A 365 -18.87 -3.86 23.27
CA GLU A 365 -18.52 -4.60 24.50
C GLU A 365 -17.30 -5.51 24.25
N GLN A 366 -17.36 -6.28 23.17
CA GLN A 366 -16.37 -7.29 22.82
C GLN A 366 -15.07 -6.72 22.21
N ALA A 367 -15.06 -5.44 21.82
CA ALA A 367 -13.87 -4.75 21.32
C ALA A 367 -12.91 -4.28 22.43
N GLY A 368 -13.46 -3.97 23.62
CA GLY A 368 -12.72 -3.36 24.73
C GLY A 368 -12.02 -4.34 25.68
N GLU A 369 -12.55 -5.55 25.85
CA GLU A 369 -12.15 -6.53 26.88
C GLU A 369 -10.79 -7.22 26.64
N GLY A 370 -9.89 -6.64 25.83
CA GLY A 370 -8.62 -7.26 25.46
C GLY A 370 -8.74 -8.46 24.51
N ASN A 371 -9.96 -8.85 24.13
CA ASN A 371 -10.24 -9.95 23.21
C ASN A 371 -9.40 -9.84 21.92
N GLN A 372 -8.85 -10.98 21.52
CA GLN A 372 -8.13 -11.17 20.27
C GLN A 372 -8.96 -12.02 19.32
N PHE A 373 -8.89 -11.72 18.04
CA PHE A 373 -9.60 -12.45 16.99
C PHE A 373 -8.54 -13.03 16.04
N PRO A 374 -8.04 -14.26 16.27
CA PRO A 374 -7.05 -14.87 15.39
C PRO A 374 -7.57 -15.03 13.96
N GLY A 375 -6.67 -14.94 12.98
CA GLY A 375 -6.99 -15.04 11.56
C GLY A 375 -6.98 -13.69 10.83
N GLU A 376 -7.36 -13.73 9.55
CA GLU A 376 -7.24 -12.59 8.65
C GLU A 376 -8.20 -12.69 7.44
N TYR A 377 -8.53 -11.53 6.89
CA TYR A 377 -9.19 -11.38 5.60
C TYR A 377 -8.21 -10.85 4.54
N LYS A 378 -8.16 -11.54 3.40
CA LYS A 378 -7.38 -11.17 2.21
C LYS A 378 -8.30 -10.42 1.26
N VAL A 379 -8.06 -9.13 1.08
CA VAL A 379 -8.95 -8.18 0.40
C VAL A 379 -8.31 -7.70 -0.89
N ASN A 380 -8.95 -7.96 -2.02
CA ASN A 380 -8.59 -7.48 -3.34
C ASN A 380 -9.50 -6.30 -3.72
N ILE A 381 -8.91 -5.14 -3.96
CA ILE A 381 -9.63 -3.91 -4.31
C ILE A 381 -9.26 -3.49 -5.72
N ARG A 382 -10.27 -3.18 -6.53
CA ARG A 382 -10.14 -2.46 -7.81
C ARG A 382 -10.95 -1.17 -7.71
N VAL A 383 -10.30 -0.03 -7.92
CA VAL A 383 -10.97 1.25 -8.13
C VAL A 383 -10.99 1.52 -9.63
N GLU A 384 -12.16 1.84 -10.17
CA GLU A 384 -12.39 2.32 -11.53
C GLU A 384 -12.83 3.78 -11.41
N PRO A 385 -11.92 4.76 -11.60
CA PRO A 385 -12.26 6.17 -11.55
C PRO A 385 -13.28 6.53 -12.65
N LYS A 386 -14.14 7.50 -12.34
CA LYS A 386 -15.23 7.96 -13.22
C LYS A 386 -14.84 9.19 -14.03
#